data_AF-A0A2G5VN99-F1
#
_entry.id   AF-A0A2G5VN99-F1
#
_cell.length_a   1.000
_cell.length_b   1.000
_cell.length_c   1.000
_cell.angle_alpha   90.00
_cell.angle_beta   90.00
_cell.angle_gamma   90.00
#
_symmetry.space_group_name_H-M   'P 1'
#
loop_
_entity.id
_entity.type
_entity.pdbx_description
1 polymer ?
#
loop_
_entity_poly.entity_id
_entity_poly.type
_entity_poly.pdbx_seq_one_letter_code
_entity_poly.pdbx_strand_id
1 'polypeptide(L)'
;MVRIGSSVLLIGGFDGCFVLDSIIKYDLETKKSEILPQKLSEKRENHVSAVLSDRFLVIAGGWNSRISLDDVEVFKIQNSDEKLELARCQVNGKLLMARNRPAGVPI
;
A
#
# COMPACT_ATOMS: atom_id res chain seq x y z
N MET A 1 -0.49 -3.81 5.60
CA MET A 1 0.63 -3.13 6.29
C MET A 1 1.90 -3.83 5.89
N VAL A 2 2.97 -3.08 5.63
CA VAL A 2 4.29 -3.61 5.26
C VAL A 2 5.41 -2.88 6.01
N ARG A 3 6.61 -3.46 6.05
CA ARG A 3 7.79 -2.87 6.68
C ARG A 3 8.89 -2.64 5.65
N ILE A 4 9.57 -1.50 5.72
CA ILE A 4 10.75 -1.10 4.92
C ILE A 4 11.74 -0.45 5.89
N GLY A 5 12.85 -1.13 6.22
CA GLY A 5 13.79 -0.62 7.23
C GLY A 5 13.13 -0.39 8.59
N SER A 6 13.33 0.78 9.21
CA SER A 6 12.64 1.22 10.44
C SER A 6 11.18 1.61 10.20
N SER A 7 10.77 1.81 8.95
CA SER A 7 9.47 2.35 8.59
C SER A 7 8.42 1.26 8.38
N VAL A 8 7.22 1.49 8.89
CA VAL A 8 6.02 0.69 8.67
C VAL A 8 5.05 1.51 7.85
N LEU A 9 4.55 0.94 6.75
CA LEU A 9 3.54 1.58 5.91
C LEU A 9 2.16 1.01 6.22
N LEU A 10 1.27 1.90 6.67
CA LEU A 10 -0.17 1.68 6.75
C LEU A 10 -0.77 2.22 5.45
N ILE A 11 -1.42 1.35 4.69
CA ILE A 11 -1.89 1.64 3.33
C ILE A 11 -3.40 1.49 3.34
N GLY A 12 -4.12 2.48 2.82
CA GLY A 12 -5.58 2.49 2.78
C GLY A 12 -6.23 2.21 4.14
N GLY A 13 -7.26 1.36 4.15
CA GLY A 13 -8.01 0.98 5.35
C GLY A 13 -9.34 1.71 5.48
N PHE A 14 -9.90 1.71 6.69
CA PHE A 14 -11.19 2.31 7.04
C PHE A 14 -11.05 3.10 8.35
N ASP A 15 -11.44 4.36 8.37
CA ASP A 15 -11.31 5.25 9.54
C ASP A 15 -12.54 5.23 10.47
N GLY A 16 -13.52 4.36 10.20
CA GLY A 16 -14.82 4.34 10.88
C GLY A 16 -15.94 5.00 10.07
N CYS A 17 -15.60 5.82 9.08
CA CYS A 17 -16.53 6.53 8.22
C CYS A 17 -16.26 6.28 6.71
N PHE A 18 -14.99 6.31 6.30
CA PHE A 18 -14.58 6.26 4.91
C PHE A 18 -13.47 5.24 4.68
N VAL A 19 -13.54 4.57 3.52
CA VAL A 19 -12.41 3.81 2.98
C VAL A 19 -11.35 4.78 2.49
N LEU A 20 -10.09 4.51 2.78
CA LEU A 20 -8.98 5.43 2.59
C LEU A 20 -8.11 5.06 1.37
N ASP A 21 -7.46 6.07 0.79
CA ASP A 21 -6.43 5.97 -0.25
C ASP A 21 -5.06 6.45 0.25
N SER A 22 -4.98 6.87 1.52
CA SER A 22 -3.77 7.41 2.12
C SER A 22 -2.73 6.31 2.39
N ILE A 23 -1.47 6.72 2.37
CA ILE A 23 -0.35 5.90 2.84
C ILE A 23 0.30 6.65 4.01
N ILE A 24 0.30 6.03 5.19
CA ILE A 24 0.91 6.57 6.39
C ILE A 24 2.20 5.80 6.65
N LYS A 25 3.31 6.53 6.80
CA LYS A 25 4.57 5.99 7.27
C LYS A 25 4.65 6.18 8.77
N TYR A 26 4.87 5.11 9.51
CA TYR A 26 5.20 5.12 10.93
C TYR A 26 6.63 4.65 11.11
N ASP A 27 7.49 5.50 11.63
CA ASP A 27 8.89 5.15 11.88
C ASP A 27 9.03 4.54 13.30
N LEU A 28 9.57 3.32 13.37
CA LEU A 28 9.67 2.55 14.62
C LEU A 28 10.74 3.09 15.59
N GLU A 29 11.74 3.81 15.09
CA GLU A 29 12.84 4.33 15.91
C GLU A 29 12.44 5.66 16.57
N THR A 30 11.94 6.59 15.76
CA THR A 30 11.50 7.93 16.17
C THR A 30 10.07 7.95 16.72
N LYS A 31 9.28 6.90 16.48
CA LYS A 31 7.87 6.76 16.87
C LYS A 31 6.96 7.85 16.27
N LYS A 32 7.38 8.43 15.14
CA LYS A 32 6.63 9.47 14.43
C LYS A 32 5.86 8.89 13.26
N SER A 33 4.68 9.42 13.03
CA SER A 33 3.87 9.14 11.84
C SER A 33 3.86 10.33 10.90
N GLU A 34 3.93 10.08 9.60
CA GLU A 34 3.66 11.07 8.56
C GLU A 34 2.79 10.48 7.46
N ILE A 35 1.92 11.32 6.88
CA ILE A 35 1.16 10.96 5.69
C ILE A 35 2.06 11.21 4.48
N LEU A 36 2.32 10.16 3.70
CA LEU A 36 3.08 10.30 2.46
C LEU A 36 2.25 11.05 1.41
N PRO A 37 2.89 11.86 0.54
CA PRO A 37 2.17 12.63 -0.47
C PRO A 37 1.54 11.73 -1.55
N GLN A 38 2.08 10.53 -1.77
CA GLN A 38 1.50 9.56 -2.68
C GLN A 38 0.23 8.91 -2.11
N LYS A 39 -0.76 8.77 -2.98
CA LYS A 39 -2.03 8.10 -2.70
C LYS A 39 -2.21 6.90 -3.61
N LEU A 40 -3.06 5.97 -3.16
CA LEU A 40 -3.62 4.91 -3.99
C LEU A 40 -4.51 5.52 -5.09
N SER A 41 -4.63 4.83 -6.23
CA SER A 41 -5.52 5.29 -7.32
C SER A 41 -6.98 5.03 -6.97
N GLU A 42 -7.23 3.96 -6.21
CA GLU A 42 -8.54 3.63 -5.67
C GLU A 42 -8.44 3.47 -4.14
N LYS A 43 -9.39 4.07 -3.42
CA LYS A 43 -9.57 3.85 -1.99
C LYS A 43 -9.80 2.36 -1.74
N ARG A 44 -9.14 1.79 -0.75
CA ARG A 44 -9.29 0.35 -0.47
C ARG A 44 -9.05 -0.02 0.98
N GLU A 45 -9.91 -0.88 1.51
CA GLU A 45 -9.67 -1.67 2.71
C GLU A 45 -9.54 -3.14 2.33
N ASN A 46 -9.16 -4.02 3.27
CA ASN A 46 -9.14 -5.46 3.08
C ASN A 46 -8.31 -5.93 1.86
N HIS A 47 -7.29 -5.18 1.47
CA HIS A 47 -6.35 -5.54 0.39
C HIS A 47 -5.14 -6.29 0.96
N VAL A 48 -4.35 -6.90 0.07
CA VAL A 48 -3.02 -7.43 0.42
C VAL A 48 -1.95 -6.42 0.03
N SER A 49 -0.87 -6.35 0.80
CA SER A 49 0.33 -5.58 0.46
C SER A 49 1.59 -6.38 0.77
N ALA A 50 2.62 -6.23 -0.06
CA ALA A 50 3.92 -6.87 0.11
C ALA A 50 5.06 -5.98 -0.42
N VAL A 51 6.24 -6.10 0.19
CA VAL A 51 7.48 -5.48 -0.31
C VAL A 51 8.31 -6.57 -0.98
N LEU A 52 8.68 -6.35 -2.24
CA LEU A 52 9.47 -7.27 -3.04
C LEU A 52 10.88 -6.72 -3.22
N SER A 53 11.87 -7.50 -2.76
CA SER A 53 13.31 -7.20 -2.88
C SER A 53 13.71 -5.80 -2.41
N ASP A 54 13.04 -5.30 -1.35
CA ASP A 54 13.19 -3.94 -0.81
C ASP A 54 13.05 -2.80 -1.84
N ARG A 55 12.45 -3.11 -3.00
CA ARG A 55 12.42 -2.22 -4.17
C ARG A 55 11.01 -1.88 -4.60
N PHE A 56 10.08 -2.81 -4.47
CA PHE A 56 8.71 -2.63 -4.94
C PHE A 56 7.72 -2.88 -3.83
N LEU A 57 6.84 -1.92 -3.58
CA LEU A 57 5.63 -2.09 -2.81
C LEU A 57 4.51 -2.50 -3.76
N VAL A 58 3.94 -3.68 -3.56
CA VAL A 58 2.81 -4.20 -4.33
C VAL A 58 1.57 -4.21 -3.45
N ILE A 59 0.46 -3.72 -3.98
CA ILE A 59 -0.86 -3.70 -3.34
C ILE A 59 -1.85 -4.31 -4.32
N ALA A 60 -2.69 -5.25 -3.87
CA ALA A 60 -3.61 -5.93 -4.77
C ALA A 60 -4.99 -6.17 -4.14
N GLY A 61 -6.03 -6.03 -4.96
CA GLY A 61 -7.42 -6.24 -4.57
C GLY A 61 -7.88 -5.28 -3.46
N GLY A 62 -8.84 -5.75 -2.66
CA GLY A 62 -9.50 -5.01 -1.60
C GLY A 62 -10.94 -4.64 -1.93
N TRP A 63 -11.49 -3.74 -1.12
CA TRP A 63 -12.86 -3.24 -1.24
C TRP A 63 -12.86 -1.71 -1.18
N ASN A 64 -13.49 -1.05 -2.16
CA ASN A 64 -13.49 0.42 -2.27
C ASN A 64 -14.77 1.09 -1.73
N SER A 65 -15.49 0.43 -0.82
CA SER A 65 -16.86 0.75 -0.35
C SER A 65 -18.00 0.37 -1.31
N ARG A 66 -17.71 0.02 -2.57
CA ARG A 66 -18.75 -0.30 -3.58
C ARG A 66 -18.56 -1.65 -4.25
N ILE A 67 -17.32 -1.97 -4.62
CA ILE A 67 -16.97 -3.21 -5.33
C ILE A 67 -15.67 -3.79 -4.78
N SER A 68 -15.51 -5.11 -5.02
CA SER A 68 -14.23 -5.78 -4.81
C SER A 68 -13.32 -5.40 -5.96
N LEU A 69 -12.05 -5.15 -5.67
CA LEU A 69 -11.07 -4.72 -6.65
C LEU A 69 -10.32 -5.91 -7.24
N ASP A 70 -10.02 -5.81 -8.53
CA ASP A 70 -9.19 -6.75 -9.30
C ASP A 70 -7.88 -6.12 -9.77
N ASP A 71 -7.56 -4.89 -9.34
CA ASP A 71 -6.38 -4.19 -9.78
C ASP A 71 -5.16 -4.48 -8.89
N VAL A 72 -4.00 -4.15 -9.44
CA VAL A 72 -2.71 -4.22 -8.75
C VAL A 72 -2.04 -2.85 -8.87
N GLU A 73 -1.73 -2.25 -7.73
CA GLU A 73 -0.93 -1.03 -7.65
C GLU A 73 0.49 -1.38 -7.25
N VAL A 74 1.48 -0.83 -7.96
CA VAL A 74 2.89 -1.01 -7.64
C VAL A 74 3.57 0.34 -7.48
N PHE A 75 4.35 0.48 -6.42
CA PHE A 75 5.21 1.63 -6.18
C PHE A 75 6.67 1.16 -6.12
N LYS A 76 7.55 1.86 -6.84
CA LYS A 76 8.98 1.76 -6.62
C LYS A 76 9.34 2.53 -5.36
N ILE A 77 10.04 1.85 -4.45
CA ILE A 77 10.58 2.41 -3.23
C ILE A 77 11.89 3.10 -3.57
N GLN A 78 12.02 4.37 -3.21
CA GLN A 78 13.23 5.15 -3.37
C GLN A 78 13.65 5.67 -2.00
N ASN A 79 14.88 5.35 -1.62
CA ASN A 79 15.50 5.90 -0.42
C ASN A 79 16.53 6.92 -0.88
N SER A 80 16.22 8.20 -0.71
CA SER A 80 17.15 9.31 -0.96
C SER A 80 17.24 10.16 0.30
N ASP A 81 18.46 10.41 0.77
CA ASP A 81 18.74 11.29 1.91
C ASP A 81 17.86 11.02 3.14
N GLU A 82 17.81 9.75 3.58
CA GLU A 82 17.02 9.29 4.75
C GLU A 82 15.49 9.43 4.61
N LYS A 83 15.01 9.84 3.43
CA LYS A 83 13.59 9.96 3.13
C LYS A 83 13.12 8.78 2.27
N LEU A 84 12.10 8.10 2.78
CA LEU A 84 11.37 7.08 2.03
C LEU A 84 10.36 7.77 1.11
N GLU A 85 10.54 7.57 -0.20
CA GLU A 85 9.65 8.07 -1.23
C GLU A 85 9.10 6.93 -2.08
N LEU A 86 7.86 7.10 -2.54
CA LEU A 86 7.17 6.12 -3.38
C LEU A 86 6.95 6.72 -4.76
N ALA A 87 7.36 6.01 -5.81
CA ALA A 87 7.03 6.38 -7.19
C ALA A 87 6.13 5.32 -7.82
N ARG A 88 4.94 5.73 -8.25
CA ARG A 88 3.99 4.83 -8.90
C ARG A 88 4.59 4.23 -10.17
N CYS A 89 4.53 2.91 -10.29
CA CYS A 89 4.88 2.19 -11.49
C CYS A 89 3.63 2.01 -12.37
N GLN A 90 3.80 2.15 -13.68
CA GLN A 90 2.76 1.73 -14.63
C GLN A 90 2.83 0.21 -14.74
N VAL A 91 1.78 -0.47 -14.30
CA VAL A 91 1.62 -1.91 -14.43
C VAL A 91 0.41 -2.18 -15.31
N ASN A 92 0.63 -2.84 -16.44
CA ASN A 92 -0.43 -3.29 -17.32
C ASN A 92 -0.86 -4.69 -16.88
N GLY A 93 -1.91 -4.78 -16.08
CA GLY A 93 -2.43 -6.07 -15.64
C GLY A 93 -3.46 -5.93 -14.53
N LYS A 94 -4.37 -6.90 -14.49
CA LYS A 94 -5.35 -7.09 -13.42
C LYS A 94 -5.24 -8.51 -12.91
N LEU A 95 -5.69 -8.72 -11.68
CA LEU A 95 -6.01 -10.04 -11.17
C LEU A 95 -7.10 -10.65 -12.06
N LEU A 96 -7.04 -11.97 -12.26
CA LEU A 96 -8.06 -12.71 -13.03
C LEU A 96 -9.47 -12.61 -12.44
N MET A 97 -9.55 -12.28 -11.15
CA MET A 97 -10.80 -12.08 -10.43
C MET A 97 -10.60 -11.07 -9.30
N ALA A 98 -11.64 -10.30 -9.01
CA ALA A 98 -11.65 -9.41 -7.87
C ALA A 98 -11.50 -10.19 -6.54
N ARG A 99 -10.78 -9.62 -5.58
CA ARG A 99 -10.55 -10.23 -4.27
C ARG A 99 -10.78 -9.23 -3.16
N ASN A 100 -11.72 -9.54 -2.27
CA ASN A 100 -11.88 -8.86 -0.98
C ASN A 100 -11.33 -9.76 0.14
N ARG A 101 -10.53 -9.20 1.04
CA ARG A 101 -9.80 -9.94 2.09
C ARG A 101 -8.91 -11.08 1.53
N PRO A 102 -8.11 -10.85 0.47
CA PRO A 102 -7.14 -11.85 0.04
C PRO A 102 -6.10 -12.10 1.14
N ALA A 103 -5.68 -13.35 1.27
CA ALA A 103 -4.49 -13.69 2.06
C ALA A 103 -3.24 -13.45 1.21
N GLY A 104 -2.21 -12.87 1.82
CA GLY A 104 -0.88 -12.78 1.24
C GLY A 104 0.16 -13.26 2.23
N VAL A 105 1.21 -13.87 1.70
CA VAL A 105 2.39 -14.24 2.48
C VAL A 105 3.52 -13.32 2.04
N PRO A 106 4.12 -12.52 2.94
CA PRO A 106 5.34 -11.80 2.62
C PRO A 106 6.44 -12.84 2.34
N ILE A 107 7.12 -12.68 1.20
CA ILE A 107 8.25 -13.52 0.76
C ILE A 107 9.57 -12.79 0.96
#